data_AF-A0A924XI06-F1
#
_entry.id   AF-A0A924XI06-F1
#
_cell.length_a   1.000
_cell.length_b   1.000
_cell.length_c   1.000
_cell.angle_alpha   90.00
_cell.angle_beta   90.00
_cell.angle_gamma   90.00
#
_symmetry.space_group_name_H-M   'P 1'
#
loop_
_entity.id
_entity.type
_entity.pdbx_description
1 polymer ?
#
loop_
_entity_poly.entity_id
_entity_poly.type
_entity_poly.pdbx_seq_one_letter_code
_entity_poly.pdbx_strand_id
1 'polypeptide(L)'
;MSQQNLFDGSDKSIEIDYKKLILFALGEFQSRGKELINRELPFDRLRGAFRRAGEHFKYSVISDEDLARELEKLKAKIVRVPTFVAKHPFRVTVDKALGNIALEFYQDEVRQTETPTKNLQTL
;
A
#
# COMPACT_ATOMS: atom_id res chain seq x y z
N MET A 1 41.86 15.63 21.91
CA MET A 1 40.86 16.32 21.08
C MET A 1 40.65 15.51 19.82
N SER A 2 39.58 14.73 19.77
CA SER A 2 39.03 14.18 18.53
C SER A 2 37.53 14.13 18.74
N GLN A 3 36.83 15.13 18.23
CA GLN A 3 35.38 15.17 18.27
C GLN A 3 34.83 14.02 17.43
N GLN A 4 34.06 13.13 18.04
CA GLN A 4 33.28 12.12 17.35
C GLN A 4 32.14 12.84 16.63
N ASN A 5 32.13 12.78 15.30
CA ASN A 5 31.00 13.24 14.49
C ASN A 5 29.76 12.39 14.84
N LEU A 6 28.84 12.99 15.60
CA LEU A 6 27.54 12.45 16.04
C LEU A 6 26.48 12.57 14.94
N PHE A 7 26.84 12.30 13.68
CA PHE A 7 25.90 12.27 12.56
C PHE A 7 26.21 11.10 11.64
N ASP A 8 26.16 9.88 12.18
CA ASP A 8 25.81 8.74 11.34
C ASP A 8 24.28 8.71 11.25
N GLY A 9 23.74 9.61 10.42
CA GLY A 9 22.38 9.53 9.92
C GLY A 9 22.30 8.41 8.90
N SER A 10 22.55 7.18 9.33
CA SER A 10 22.16 5.98 8.60
C SER A 10 20.65 5.84 8.76
N ASP A 11 19.92 6.72 8.08
CA ASP A 11 18.57 6.43 7.61
C ASP A 11 18.71 5.15 6.80
N LYS A 12 18.60 4.00 7.46
CA LYS A 12 18.36 2.72 6.81
C LYS A 12 17.04 2.92 6.13
N SER A 13 17.07 3.39 4.88
CA SER A 13 15.92 3.39 3.99
C SER A 13 15.44 1.95 3.94
N ILE A 14 14.42 1.65 4.74
CA ILE A 14 13.76 0.36 4.69
C ILE A 14 13.26 0.26 3.27
N GLU A 15 13.85 -0.65 2.49
CA GLU A 15 13.47 -0.85 1.10
C GLU A 15 11.95 -1.06 1.06
N ILE A 16 11.26 -0.21 0.31
CA ILE A 16 9.80 -0.22 0.25
C ILE A 16 9.39 -1.43 -0.59
N ASP A 17 8.73 -2.41 0.03
CA ASP A 17 8.06 -3.48 -0.69
C ASP A 17 6.73 -2.95 -1.22
N TYR A 18 6.81 -2.27 -2.38
CA TYR A 18 5.66 -1.66 -3.04
C TYR A 18 4.56 -2.69 -3.36
N LYS A 19 4.92 -3.94 -3.63
CA LYS A 19 3.95 -4.98 -3.94
C LYS A 19 3.08 -5.26 -2.71
N LYS A 20 3.68 -5.50 -1.54
CA LYS A 20 2.93 -5.70 -0.29
C LYS A 20 2.09 -4.48 0.05
N LEU A 21 2.68 -3.30 -0.08
CA LEU A 21 1.99 -2.03 0.18
C LEU A 21 0.74 -1.88 -0.68
N ILE A 22 0.86 -2.10 -1.99
CA ILE A 22 -0.25 -1.99 -2.93
C ILE A 22 -1.32 -3.05 -2.64
N LEU A 23 -0.94 -4.31 -2.45
CA LEU A 23 -1.89 -5.39 -2.17
C LEU A 23 -2.67 -5.11 -0.88
N PHE A 24 -1.98 -4.69 0.18
CA PHE A 24 -2.61 -4.30 1.43
C PHE A 24 -3.58 -3.13 1.23
N ALA A 25 -3.15 -2.06 0.56
CA ALA A 25 -3.98 -0.88 0.34
C ALA A 25 -5.24 -1.19 -0.49
N LEU A 26 -5.10 -1.96 -1.58
CA LEU A 26 -6.22 -2.34 -2.43
C LEU A 26 -7.18 -3.29 -1.71
N GLY A 27 -6.66 -4.26 -0.95
CA GLY A 27 -7.45 -5.19 -0.15
C GLY A 27 -8.21 -4.49 0.97
N GLU A 28 -7.55 -3.55 1.67
CA GLU A 28 -8.17 -2.71 2.70
C GLU A 28 -9.27 -1.80 2.12
N PHE A 29 -9.08 -1.31 0.89
CA PHE A 29 -10.10 -0.53 0.20
C PHE A 29 -11.33 -1.40 -0.13
N GLN A 30 -11.10 -2.62 -0.62
CA GLN A 30 -12.15 -3.55 -1.01
C GLN A 30 -12.89 -4.17 0.18
N SER A 31 -12.19 -4.46 1.29
CA SER A 31 -12.78 -4.99 2.53
C SER A 31 -13.82 -4.06 3.15
N ARG A 32 -13.67 -2.75 2.92
CA ARG A 32 -14.63 -1.71 3.32
C ARG A 32 -15.89 -1.65 2.43
N GLY A 33 -16.10 -2.65 1.57
CA GLY A 33 -17.24 -2.73 0.65
C GLY A 33 -17.19 -1.72 -0.50
N LYS A 34 -16.02 -1.12 -0.78
CA LYS A 34 -15.86 -0.20 -1.91
C LYS A 34 -15.49 -0.99 -3.16
N GLU A 35 -16.29 -0.85 -4.21
CA GLU A 35 -16.01 -1.49 -5.50
C GLU A 35 -14.72 -0.93 -6.12
N LEU A 36 -13.68 -1.76 -6.10
CA LEU A 36 -12.39 -1.54 -6.75
C LEU A 36 -12.34 -2.18 -8.15
N ILE A 37 -12.95 -3.36 -8.26
CA ILE A 37 -12.83 -4.24 -9.43
C ILE A 37 -13.57 -3.66 -10.64
N ASN A 38 -12.87 -3.63 -11.78
CA ASN A 38 -13.38 -3.17 -13.08
C ASN A 38 -13.92 -1.74 -13.08
N ARG A 39 -13.56 -0.94 -12.08
CA ARG A 39 -13.97 0.45 -11.95
C ARG A 39 -12.77 1.36 -12.08
N GLU A 40 -12.91 2.39 -12.90
CA GLU A 40 -11.92 3.46 -12.95
C GLU A 40 -12.05 4.34 -11.69
N LEU A 41 -10.96 4.42 -10.93
CA LEU A 41 -10.88 5.19 -9.70
C LEU A 41 -9.78 6.25 -9.79
N PRO A 42 -10.06 7.51 -9.39
CA PRO A 42 -9.02 8.52 -9.24
C PRO A 42 -8.07 8.14 -8.11
N PHE A 43 -6.77 8.41 -8.29
CA PHE A 43 -5.75 8.10 -7.30
C PHE A 43 -6.00 8.74 -5.94
N ASP A 44 -6.61 9.92 -5.90
CA ASP A 44 -7.01 10.60 -4.67
C ASP A 44 -7.84 9.70 -3.73
N ARG A 45 -8.68 8.80 -4.28
CA ARG A 45 -9.48 7.86 -3.48
C ARG A 45 -8.66 6.73 -2.86
N LEU A 46 -7.54 6.37 -3.50
CA LEU A 46 -6.64 5.32 -3.05
C LEU A 46 -5.53 5.86 -2.14
N ARG A 47 -5.22 7.16 -2.20
CA ARG A 47 -4.19 7.79 -1.34
C ARG A 47 -4.43 7.55 0.15
N GLY A 48 -5.68 7.58 0.60
CA GLY A 48 -6.01 7.24 1.98
C GLY A 48 -5.63 5.81 2.37
N ALA A 49 -5.82 4.85 1.45
CA ALA A 49 -5.43 3.46 1.66
C ALA A 49 -3.91 3.28 1.59
N PHE A 50 -3.23 3.91 0.63
CA PHE A 50 -1.76 3.89 0.56
C PHE A 50 -1.10 4.51 1.78
N ARG A 51 -1.66 5.59 2.34
CA ARG A 51 -1.16 6.20 3.57
C ARG A 51 -1.25 5.23 4.75
N ARG A 52 -2.39 4.58 4.94
CA ARG A 52 -2.57 3.58 6.02
C ARG A 52 -1.69 2.35 5.83
N ALA A 53 -1.51 1.89 4.59
CA ALA A 53 -0.56 0.83 4.28
C ALA A 53 0.88 1.25 4.61
N GLY A 54 1.26 2.49 4.27
CA GLY A 54 2.55 3.08 4.66
C GLY A 54 2.73 3.14 6.19
N GLU A 55 1.71 3.61 6.92
CA GLU A 55 1.71 3.62 8.38
C GLU A 55 1.86 2.20 8.97
N HIS A 56 1.15 1.21 8.39
CA HIS A 56 1.19 -0.19 8.82
C HIS A 56 2.58 -0.81 8.64
N PHE A 57 3.22 -0.59 7.50
CA PHE A 57 4.57 -1.12 7.20
C PHE A 57 5.71 -0.17 7.59
N LYS A 58 5.40 0.96 8.23
CA LYS A 58 6.36 2.00 8.67
C LYS A 58 7.16 2.65 7.51
N TYR A 59 6.51 2.85 6.37
CA TYR A 59 7.05 3.61 5.24
C TYR A 59 6.64 5.10 5.31
N SER A 60 7.62 6.00 5.25
CA SER A 60 7.44 7.43 5.51
C SER A 60 7.00 8.25 4.29
N VAL A 61 7.48 7.89 3.08
CA VAL A 61 7.19 8.64 1.86
C VAL A 61 6.93 7.68 0.71
N ILE A 62 5.79 7.84 0.05
CA ILE A 62 5.38 7.02 -1.09
C ILE A 62 4.99 7.98 -2.23
N SER A 63 5.77 7.94 -3.30
CA SER A 63 5.56 8.75 -4.51
C SER A 63 4.39 8.21 -5.33
N ASP A 64 3.60 9.12 -5.91
CA ASP A 64 2.52 8.73 -6.79
C ASP A 64 3.03 8.11 -8.10
N GLU A 65 4.16 8.60 -8.62
CA GLU A 65 4.80 8.03 -9.83
C GLU A 65 5.27 6.60 -9.56
N ASP A 66 5.87 6.33 -8.40
CA ASP A 66 6.30 4.98 -8.04
C ASP A 66 5.10 4.06 -7.85
N LEU A 67 4.05 4.51 -7.15
CA LEU A 67 2.81 3.73 -7.02
C LEU A 67 2.17 3.42 -8.37
N ALA A 68 2.10 4.40 -9.27
CA ALA A 68 1.53 4.21 -10.60
C ALA A 68 2.34 3.16 -11.39
N ARG A 69 3.67 3.27 -11.39
CA ARG A 69 4.56 2.31 -12.06
C ARG A 69 4.42 0.90 -11.48
N GLU A 70 4.40 0.76 -10.15
CA GLU A 70 4.30 -0.55 -9.52
C GLU A 70 2.90 -1.17 -9.69
N LEU A 71 1.83 -0.36 -9.72
CA LEU A 71 0.48 -0.84 -10.08
C LEU A 71 0.42 -1.36 -11.51
N GLU A 72 1.06 -0.66 -12.45
CA GLU A 72 1.13 -1.10 -13.85
C GLU A 72 1.86 -2.44 -13.98
N LYS A 73 2.95 -2.66 -13.23
CA LYS A 73 3.63 -3.98 -13.13
C LYS A 73 2.73 -5.08 -12.58
N LEU A 74 1.80 -4.73 -11.68
CA LEU A 74 0.77 -5.63 -11.17
C LEU A 74 -0.41 -5.81 -12.14
N LYS A 75 -0.29 -5.33 -13.38
CA LYS A 75 -1.29 -5.39 -14.46
C LYS A 75 -2.53 -4.54 -14.20
N ALA A 76 -2.48 -3.58 -13.28
CA ALA A 76 -3.52 -2.56 -13.19
C ALA A 76 -3.40 -1.61 -14.39
N LYS A 77 -4.54 -1.16 -14.91
CA LYS A 77 -4.56 -0.15 -15.98
C LYS A 77 -4.41 1.22 -15.35
N ILE A 78 -3.36 1.95 -15.72
CA ILE A 78 -3.11 3.33 -15.29
C ILE A 78 -3.39 4.28 -16.45
N VAL A 79 -4.15 5.34 -16.18
CA VAL A 79 -4.39 6.44 -17.12
C VAL A 79 -3.92 7.73 -16.46
N ARG A 80 -2.92 8.38 -17.06
CA ARG A 80 -2.48 9.70 -16.61
C ARG A 80 -3.46 10.76 -17.09
N VAL A 81 -3.87 11.65 -16.19
CA VAL A 81 -4.71 12.81 -16.51
C VAL A 81 -3.90 14.10 -16.38
N PRO A 82 -4.29 15.21 -17.02
CA PRO A 82 -3.58 16.46 -16.86
C PRO A 82 -3.59 16.94 -15.40
N THR A 83 -2.50 17.56 -14.94
CA THR A 83 -2.30 17.99 -13.55
C THR A 83 -3.26 19.09 -13.10
N PHE A 84 -3.84 19.84 -14.03
CA PHE A 84 -4.90 20.81 -13.73
C PHE A 84 -6.26 20.15 -13.45
N VAL A 85 -6.43 18.86 -13.78
CA VAL A 85 -7.67 18.10 -13.53
C VAL A 85 -7.65 17.44 -12.15
N ALA A 86 -6.48 16.99 -11.68
CA ALA A 86 -6.34 16.32 -10.39
C ALA A 86 -4.96 16.57 -9.78
N LYS A 87 -4.93 16.71 -8.45
CA LYS A 87 -3.69 16.85 -7.66
C LYS A 87 -2.80 15.62 -7.79
N HIS A 88 -3.41 14.44 -7.84
CA HIS A 88 -2.74 13.16 -8.09
C HIS A 88 -3.15 12.69 -9.50
N PRO A 89 -2.34 12.93 -10.54
CA PRO A 89 -2.76 12.92 -11.95
C PRO A 89 -2.89 11.52 -12.54
N PHE A 90 -3.49 10.58 -11.81
CA PHE A 90 -3.65 9.19 -12.23
C PHE A 90 -5.06 8.67 -11.96
N ARG A 91 -5.53 7.84 -12.88
CA ARG A 91 -6.69 6.98 -12.70
C ARG A 91 -6.26 5.53 -12.82
N VAL A 92 -6.83 4.69 -11.98
CA VAL A 92 -6.49 3.27 -11.88
C VAL A 92 -7.74 2.45 -12.15
N THR A 93 -7.59 1.42 -12.96
CA THR A 93 -8.58 0.34 -13.04
C THR A 93 -7.87 -0.95 -12.65
N VAL A 94 -8.40 -1.62 -11.64
CA VAL A 94 -7.92 -2.92 -11.16
C VAL A 94 -8.84 -4.00 -11.68
N ASP A 95 -8.29 -5.07 -12.24
CA ASP A 95 -9.09 -6.20 -12.70
C ASP A 95 -9.55 -7.08 -11.52
N LYS A 96 -10.46 -8.01 -11.81
CA LYS A 96 -11.00 -8.92 -10.78
C LYS A 96 -9.91 -9.80 -10.15
N ALA A 97 -8.91 -10.21 -10.93
CA ALA A 97 -7.85 -11.08 -10.45
C ALA A 97 -6.99 -10.38 -9.39
N LEU A 98 -6.48 -9.18 -9.68
CA LEU A 98 -5.68 -8.40 -8.75
C LEU A 98 -6.50 -7.94 -7.54
N GLY A 99 -7.77 -7.56 -7.73
CA GLY A 99 -8.66 -7.21 -6.61
C GLY A 99 -8.86 -8.37 -5.63
N ASN A 100 -9.07 -9.59 -6.14
CA ASN A 100 -9.20 -10.78 -5.29
C ASN A 100 -7.90 -11.11 -4.55
N ILE A 101 -6.75 -11.08 -5.24
CA ILE A 101 -5.43 -11.33 -4.62
C ILE A 101 -5.16 -10.30 -3.52
N ALA A 102 -5.48 -9.03 -3.76
CA ALA A 102 -5.31 -7.98 -2.78
C ALA A 102 -6.22 -8.17 -1.54
N LEU A 103 -7.48 -8.57 -1.76
CA LEU A 103 -8.41 -8.84 -0.66
C LEU A 103 -7.94 -10.02 0.20
N GLU A 104 -7.51 -11.11 -0.41
CA GLU A 104 -6.96 -12.29 0.28
C GLU A 104 -5.72 -11.90 1.08
N PHE A 105 -4.77 -11.18 0.45
CA PHE A 105 -3.57 -10.69 1.11
C PHE A 105 -3.90 -9.83 2.35
N TYR A 106 -4.85 -8.90 2.24
CA TYR A 106 -5.27 -8.06 3.37
C TYR A 106 -5.90 -8.89 4.50
N GLN A 107 -6.74 -9.87 4.19
CA GLN A 107 -7.36 -10.74 5.19
C GLN A 107 -6.34 -11.57 5.94
N ASP A 108 -5.35 -12.14 5.24
CA ASP A 108 -4.27 -12.90 5.84
C ASP A 108 -3.40 -12.02 6.76
N GLU A 109 -3.15 -10.77 6.35
CA GLU A 109 -2.32 -9.86 7.13
C GLU A 109 -3.04 -9.36 8.39
N VAL A 110 -4.33 -9.04 8.29
CA VAL A 110 -5.15 -8.73 9.47
C VAL A 110 -5.21 -9.94 10.41
N ARG A 111 -5.42 -11.15 9.89
CA ARG A 111 -5.48 -12.38 10.70
C ARG A 111 -4.19 -12.67 11.45
N GLN A 112 -3.04 -12.40 10.84
CA GLN A 112 -1.74 -12.54 11.49
C GLN A 112 -1.56 -11.53 12.63
N THR A 113 -2.08 -10.31 12.48
CA THR A 113 -2.06 -9.31 13.56
C THR A 113 -3.05 -9.59 14.69
N GLU A 114 -4.13 -10.32 14.39
CA GLU A 114 -5.21 -10.62 15.35
C GLU A 114 -5.02 -11.93 16.12
N THR A 115 -4.04 -12.77 15.80
CA THR A 115 -3.82 -14.02 16.54
C THR A 115 -3.21 -13.71 17.91
N PRO A 116 -3.99 -13.75 19.01
CA PRO A 116 -3.39 -13.64 20.34
C PRO A 116 -2.72 -14.98 20.61
N THR A 117 -1.55 -14.94 21.22
CA THR A 117 -0.90 -16.09 21.85
C THR A 117 -1.95 -16.86 22.65
N LYS A 118 -2.50 -17.96 22.10
CA LYS A 118 -3.14 -18.99 22.92
C LYS A 118 -2.01 -19.63 23.71
N ASN A 119 -1.64 -19.01 24.83
CA ASN A 119 -0.86 -19.68 25.84
C ASN A 119 -1.69 -20.87 26.31
N LEU A 120 -1.09 -22.04 26.10
CA LEU A 120 -1.64 -23.34 26.40
C LEU A 120 -2.17 -23.39 27.84
N GLN A 121 -3.42 -23.84 27.97
CA GLN A 121 -3.79 -24.62 29.14
C GLN A 121 -2.98 -25.92 29.09
N THR A 122 -2.17 -26.19 30.11
CA THR A 122 -1.85 -27.56 30.48
C THR A 122 -1.60 -27.65 31.98
N LEU A 123 -2.61 -28.27 32.64
CA LEU A 123 -2.58 -29.11 33.84
C LEU A 123 -2.10 -28.50 35.17
#